data_AF-A0A1H9YZJ7-F1
#
_entry.id   AF-A0A1H9YZJ7-F1
#
_cell.length_a   1.000
_cell.length_b   1.000
_cell.length_c   1.000
_cell.angle_alpha   90.00
_cell.angle_beta   90.00
_cell.angle_gamma   90.00
#
_symmetry.space_group_name_H-M   'P 1'
#
loop_
_entity.id
_entity.type
_entity.pdbx_description
1 polymer ?
#
loop_
_entity_poly.entity_id
_entity_poly.type
_entity_poly.pdbx_seq_one_letter_code
_entity_poly.pdbx_strand_id
1 'polypeptide(L)'
;MLNEPRRRAYLTAMQVVSWLPRTELPFAAPSRPELLAPVPQVVDAPAPVIQADAPRAPERDSPPAAPTLVARTVERPKIDIPRPSSAPKPKVVQEEEPAPAVVKAPVVPPPRFALQLLRAGSCLLLVELVTGEPFQSRDPSYLLLKDMLRAAGLPDSPQIIGEPVRWPLLVRGQMDQGPEAARDFVQGFLYARVEEQPCACLWLIGLPALRFAAETDAESFNLELQVDGLGLAWALPGLELLMDEPQRKAEVWRSMRQLMGRWKTVDE
;
A
#
# COMPACT_ATOMS: atom_id res chain seq x y z
N MET A 1 -32.83 11.44 -5.51
CA MET A 1 -32.73 10.23 -4.67
C MET A 1 -33.74 9.21 -5.16
N LEU A 2 -33.39 7.93 -5.24
CA LEU A 2 -34.32 6.88 -5.68
C LEU A 2 -35.32 6.57 -4.56
N ASN A 3 -36.63 6.48 -4.87
CA ASN A 3 -37.62 6.03 -3.89
C ASN A 3 -37.34 4.56 -3.50
N GLU A 4 -37.59 4.21 -2.24
CA GLU A 4 -37.23 2.90 -1.66
C GLU A 4 -37.77 1.68 -2.44
N PRO A 5 -38.99 1.68 -3.02
CA PRO A 5 -39.45 0.59 -3.89
C PRO A 5 -38.59 0.39 -5.14
N ARG A 6 -38.14 1.49 -5.78
CA ARG A 6 -37.27 1.43 -6.96
C ARG A 6 -35.88 0.92 -6.59
N ARG A 7 -35.38 1.31 -5.42
CA ARG A 7 -34.09 0.82 -4.90
C ARG A 7 -34.13 -0.70 -4.67
N ARG A 8 -35.20 -1.22 -4.07
CA ARG A 8 -35.37 -2.67 -3.86
C ARG A 8 -35.44 -3.44 -5.16
N ALA A 9 -36.25 -2.99 -6.12
CA ALA A 9 -36.35 -3.62 -7.44
C ALA A 9 -34.99 -3.67 -8.15
N TYR A 10 -34.22 -2.58 -8.09
CA TYR A 10 -32.87 -2.52 -8.65
C TYR A 10 -31.91 -3.51 -7.98
N LEU A 11 -31.89 -3.57 -6.64
CA LEU A 11 -31.04 -4.53 -5.91
C LEU A 11 -31.42 -5.98 -6.23
N THR A 12 -32.71 -6.28 -6.35
CA THR A 12 -33.19 -7.60 -6.78
C THR A 12 -32.75 -7.93 -8.21
N ALA A 13 -32.83 -6.97 -9.15
CA ALA A 13 -32.34 -7.15 -10.52
C ALA A 13 -30.83 -7.39 -10.59
N MET A 14 -30.07 -6.76 -9.70
CA MET A 14 -28.63 -6.98 -9.52
C MET A 14 -28.31 -8.26 -8.73
N GLN A 15 -29.31 -9.09 -8.42
CA GLN A 15 -29.16 -10.33 -7.63
C GLN A 15 -28.58 -10.11 -6.22
N VAL A 16 -28.71 -8.91 -5.67
CA VAL A 16 -28.30 -8.58 -4.31
C VAL A 16 -29.43 -8.95 -3.35
N VAL A 17 -29.15 -9.88 -2.44
CA VAL A 17 -30.10 -10.32 -1.41
C VAL A 17 -30.22 -9.25 -0.33
N SER A 18 -31.45 -8.80 -0.06
CA SER A 18 -31.74 -7.85 1.03
C SER A 18 -32.39 -8.58 2.21
N TRP A 19 -31.80 -8.44 3.39
CA TRP A 19 -32.34 -8.97 4.65
C TRP A 19 -33.02 -7.86 5.45
N LEU A 20 -34.26 -8.10 5.87
CA LEU A 20 -35.02 -7.23 6.76
C LEU A 20 -35.51 -8.05 7.97
N PRO A 21 -35.27 -7.59 9.22
CA PRO A 21 -35.80 -8.26 10.39
C PRO A 21 -37.34 -8.24 10.38
N ARG A 22 -37.96 -9.40 10.59
CA ARG A 22 -39.43 -9.54 10.69
C ARG A 22 -39.97 -9.27 12.09
N THR A 23 -39.09 -9.21 13.07
CA THR A 23 -39.38 -8.92 14.48
C THR A 23 -38.82 -7.57 14.84
N GLU A 24 -39.55 -6.82 15.67
CA GLU A 24 -39.02 -5.58 16.23
C GLU A 24 -37.84 -5.90 17.16
N LEU A 25 -36.74 -5.18 16.96
CA LEU A 25 -35.56 -5.29 17.82
C LEU A 25 -35.70 -4.30 18.98
N PRO A 26 -35.33 -4.69 20.21
CA PRO A 26 -35.37 -3.76 21.34
C PRO A 26 -34.47 -2.56 21.05
N PHE A 27 -34.97 -1.36 21.35
CA PHE A 27 -34.31 -0.06 21.13
C PHE A 27 -34.09 0.35 19.67
N ALA A 28 -34.62 -0.39 18.69
CA ALA A 28 -34.60 0.01 17.28
C ALA A 28 -35.91 0.67 16.85
N ALA A 29 -35.84 1.53 15.83
CA ALA A 29 -37.04 2.06 15.19
C ALA A 29 -37.84 0.92 14.51
N PRO A 30 -39.19 0.96 14.55
CA PRO A 30 -40.01 -0.05 13.89
C PRO A 30 -39.73 -0.15 12.39
N SER A 31 -39.76 -1.38 11.87
CA SER A 31 -39.63 -1.60 10.42
C SER A 31 -40.85 -1.02 9.69
N ARG A 32 -40.61 -0.36 8.55
CA ARG A 32 -41.71 0.16 7.73
C ARG A 32 -42.51 -1.01 7.13
N PRO A 33 -43.85 -1.04 7.26
CA PRO A 33 -44.66 -2.16 6.77
C PRO A 33 -44.56 -2.36 5.25
N GLU A 34 -44.37 -1.28 4.49
CA GLU A 34 -44.16 -1.31 3.04
C GLU A 34 -42.92 -2.11 2.62
N LEU A 35 -41.91 -2.24 3.50
CA LEU A 35 -40.71 -3.02 3.26
C LEU A 35 -40.95 -4.52 3.39
N LEU A 36 -41.96 -4.92 4.16
CA LEU A 36 -42.36 -6.31 4.34
C LEU A 36 -43.30 -6.79 3.23
N ALA A 37 -43.92 -5.86 2.49
CA ALA A 37 -44.72 -6.20 1.33
C ALA A 37 -43.86 -6.85 0.23
N PRO A 38 -44.40 -7.85 -0.50
CA PRO A 38 -43.77 -8.40 -1.69
C PRO A 38 -43.44 -7.28 -2.67
N VAL A 39 -42.23 -7.30 -3.24
CA VAL A 39 -41.84 -6.30 -4.25
C VAL A 39 -42.78 -6.46 -5.45
N PRO A 40 -43.54 -5.42 -5.82
CA PRO A 40 -44.36 -5.50 -7.02
C PRO A 40 -43.44 -5.75 -8.21
N GLN A 41 -43.74 -6.78 -9.00
CA GLN A 41 -43.05 -7.01 -10.25
C GLN A 41 -43.35 -5.81 -11.14
N VAL A 42 -42.33 -4.98 -11.37
CA VAL A 42 -42.41 -3.91 -12.34
C VAL A 42 -42.54 -4.60 -13.69
N VAL A 43 -43.77 -4.71 -14.17
CA VAL A 43 -44.03 -5.10 -15.56
C VAL A 43 -43.47 -3.95 -16.37
N ASP A 44 -42.35 -4.17 -17.04
CA ASP A 44 -41.80 -3.22 -18.00
C ASP A 44 -42.88 -2.99 -19.06
N ALA A 45 -43.58 -1.86 -18.96
CA ALA A 45 -44.33 -1.35 -20.08
C ALA A 45 -43.29 -1.06 -21.17
N PRO A 46 -43.40 -1.66 -22.37
CA PRO A 46 -42.39 -1.50 -23.39
C PRO A 46 -42.33 -0.01 -23.77
N ALA A 47 -41.14 0.58 -23.61
CA ALA A 47 -40.81 1.87 -24.17
C ALA A 47 -41.08 1.86 -25.69
N PRO A 48 -41.59 2.97 -26.26
CA PRO A 48 -41.87 3.01 -27.69
C PRO A 48 -40.56 2.87 -28.48
N VAL A 49 -40.53 1.88 -29.35
CA VAL A 49 -39.42 1.62 -30.27
C VAL A 49 -39.38 2.76 -31.29
N ILE A 50 -38.34 3.60 -31.23
CA ILE A 50 -38.02 4.52 -32.31
C ILE A 50 -37.40 3.67 -33.42
N GLN A 51 -38.12 3.55 -34.54
CA GLN A 51 -37.66 2.85 -35.74
C GLN A 51 -36.49 3.62 -36.38
N ALA A 52 -35.39 2.93 -36.64
CA ALA A 52 -34.29 3.43 -37.45
C ALA A 52 -34.65 3.25 -38.93
N ASP A 53 -34.69 4.35 -39.68
CA ASP A 53 -34.80 4.35 -41.13
C ASP A 53 -33.39 4.20 -41.75
N ALA A 54 -33.25 3.26 -42.68
CA ALA A 54 -32.15 3.18 -43.64
C ALA A 54 -32.77 3.34 -45.05
N PRO A 55 -32.12 4.04 -46.00
CA PRO A 55 -31.24 3.37 -46.99
C PRO A 55 -30.12 4.33 -47.51
N ARG A 56 -29.16 4.05 -48.41
CA ARG A 56 -28.97 3.10 -49.52
C ARG A 56 -27.47 3.12 -49.95
N ALA A 57 -26.96 2.02 -50.52
CA ALA A 57 -25.64 1.89 -51.17
C ALA A 57 -25.62 2.39 -52.64
N PRO A 58 -24.42 2.53 -53.26
CA PRO A 58 -24.08 1.61 -54.37
C PRO A 58 -22.60 1.12 -54.37
N GLU A 59 -22.40 -0.18 -54.65
CA GLU A 59 -21.70 -0.79 -55.81
C GLU A 59 -20.15 -0.76 -55.73
N ARG A 60 -19.54 -1.89 -55.36
CA ARG A 60 -19.04 -3.01 -56.19
C ARG A 60 -17.88 -2.63 -57.12
N ASP A 61 -16.70 -3.15 -56.79
CA ASP A 61 -15.91 -3.88 -57.78
C ASP A 61 -15.03 -4.97 -57.15
N SER A 62 -14.63 -5.90 -58.00
CA SER A 62 -14.33 -7.32 -57.77
C SER A 62 -12.84 -7.66 -57.43
N PRO A 63 -12.46 -8.96 -57.26
CA PRO A 63 -11.45 -9.49 -56.30
C PRO A 63 -10.04 -9.67 -56.98
N PRO A 64 -8.98 -10.38 -56.47
CA PRO A 64 -8.95 -11.61 -55.65
C PRO A 64 -7.76 -11.83 -54.67
N ALA A 65 -7.77 -13.06 -54.11
CA ALA A 65 -6.63 -13.91 -53.78
C ALA A 65 -6.14 -13.94 -52.32
N ALA A 66 -6.33 -15.13 -51.73
CA ALA A 66 -5.76 -15.57 -50.46
C ALA A 66 -4.23 -15.60 -50.49
N PRO A 67 -3.53 -15.31 -49.37
CA PRO A 67 -2.14 -15.66 -49.23
C PRO A 67 -1.97 -16.94 -48.40
N THR A 68 -1.28 -17.88 -49.04
CA THR A 68 -0.71 -19.11 -48.51
C THR A 68 0.35 -18.83 -47.45
N LEU A 69 0.34 -19.67 -46.41
CA LEU A 69 1.40 -19.82 -45.40
C LEU A 69 2.77 -20.07 -46.05
N VAL A 70 3.76 -19.24 -45.73
CA VAL A 70 5.18 -19.60 -45.87
C VAL A 70 5.90 -19.22 -44.59
N ALA A 71 6.34 -20.27 -43.88
CA ALA A 71 7.23 -20.19 -42.75
C ALA A 71 8.54 -19.50 -43.15
N ARG A 72 8.94 -18.47 -42.40
CA ARG A 72 10.24 -17.83 -42.54
C ARG A 72 10.91 -17.75 -41.17
N THR A 73 11.64 -18.82 -40.87
CA THR A 73 12.77 -18.83 -39.95
C THR A 73 13.78 -17.78 -40.38
N VAL A 74 14.12 -16.85 -39.49
CA VAL A 74 15.32 -16.03 -39.61
C VAL A 74 16.03 -16.04 -38.27
N GLU A 75 17.28 -16.46 -38.33
CA GLU A 75 18.24 -16.73 -37.27
C GLU A 75 18.49 -15.54 -36.32
N ARG A 76 18.66 -15.90 -35.05
CA ARG A 76 19.28 -15.06 -34.03
C ARG A 76 20.78 -14.91 -34.36
N PRO A 77 21.32 -13.67 -34.51
CA PRO A 77 22.76 -13.49 -34.60
C PRO A 77 23.41 -13.84 -33.27
N LYS A 78 24.30 -14.83 -33.35
CA LYS A 78 25.09 -15.43 -32.27
C LYS A 78 26.27 -14.49 -32.00
N ILE A 79 26.27 -13.83 -30.84
CA ILE A 79 27.41 -13.03 -30.38
C ILE A 79 28.49 -14.02 -29.93
N ASP A 80 29.61 -13.96 -30.65
CA ASP A 80 30.82 -14.76 -30.47
C ASP A 80 31.57 -14.27 -29.21
N ILE A 81 31.70 -15.14 -28.22
CA ILE A 81 32.49 -14.89 -27.01
C ILE A 81 33.83 -15.62 -27.22
N PRO A 82 34.97 -14.91 -27.30
CA PRO A 82 36.27 -15.55 -27.44
C PRO A 82 36.62 -16.30 -26.15
N ARG A 83 36.75 -17.61 -26.28
CA ARG A 83 37.28 -18.52 -25.26
C ARG A 83 38.81 -18.63 -25.42
N PRO A 84 39.63 -18.20 -24.46
CA PRO A 84 41.03 -18.61 -24.44
C PRO A 84 41.16 -20.00 -23.77
N SER A 85 41.78 -20.92 -24.52
CA SER A 85 42.09 -22.30 -24.14
C SER A 85 43.24 -22.38 -23.14
N SER A 86 43.22 -23.43 -22.31
CA SER A 86 44.28 -23.80 -21.38
C SER A 86 45.48 -24.47 -22.07
N ALA A 87 46.69 -24.21 -21.56
CA ALA A 87 47.82 -25.14 -21.54
C ALA A 87 48.78 -24.79 -20.36
N PRO A 88 49.59 -25.73 -19.82
CA PRO A 88 49.89 -25.81 -18.39
C PRO A 88 51.29 -25.35 -17.93
N LYS A 89 51.34 -24.89 -16.66
CA LYS A 89 52.38 -24.92 -15.58
C LYS A 89 53.87 -24.59 -15.90
N PRO A 90 54.54 -23.84 -15.01
CA PRO A 90 55.27 -24.51 -13.91
C PRO A 90 55.02 -23.92 -12.51
N LYS A 91 55.30 -24.76 -11.50
CA LYS A 91 55.24 -24.47 -10.06
C LYS A 91 56.27 -23.40 -9.67
N VAL A 92 55.84 -22.40 -8.92
CA VAL A 92 56.68 -21.69 -7.95
C VAL A 92 55.96 -21.76 -6.62
N VAL A 93 56.64 -22.36 -5.64
CA VAL A 93 56.24 -22.38 -4.25
C VAL A 93 56.49 -20.96 -3.73
N GLN A 94 55.43 -20.23 -3.41
CA GLN A 94 55.51 -19.06 -2.55
C GLN A 94 54.60 -19.29 -1.35
N GLU A 95 55.25 -19.14 -0.23
CA GLU A 95 54.87 -19.27 1.16
C GLU A 95 53.47 -18.70 1.45
N GLU A 96 52.65 -19.56 2.05
CA GLU A 96 51.27 -19.30 2.42
C GLU A 96 51.26 -18.43 3.70
N GLU A 97 51.11 -17.12 3.52
CA GLU A 97 50.72 -16.23 4.61
C GLU A 97 49.18 -16.35 4.76
N PRO A 98 48.66 -16.76 5.94
CA PRO A 98 47.25 -17.05 6.08
C PRO A 98 46.43 -15.76 6.03
N ALA A 99 45.75 -15.53 4.90
CA ALA A 99 44.71 -14.52 4.81
C ALA A 99 43.62 -14.84 5.87
N PRO A 100 43.19 -13.86 6.67
CA PRO A 100 42.25 -14.11 7.75
C PRO A 100 40.92 -14.57 7.15
N ALA A 101 40.43 -15.71 7.64
CA ALA A 101 39.13 -16.23 7.28
C ALA A 101 38.06 -15.19 7.64
N VAL A 102 37.50 -14.53 6.62
CA VAL A 102 36.31 -13.70 6.77
C VAL A 102 35.19 -14.62 7.22
N VAL A 103 34.90 -14.58 8.52
CA VAL A 103 33.76 -15.25 9.14
C VAL A 103 32.53 -14.66 8.47
N LYS A 104 31.93 -15.40 7.52
CA LYS A 104 30.66 -15.01 6.91
C LYS A 104 29.63 -15.00 8.03
N ALA A 105 29.18 -13.81 8.39
CA ALA A 105 28.04 -13.62 9.27
C ALA A 105 26.86 -14.48 8.75
N PRO A 106 26.06 -15.08 9.64
CA PRO A 106 24.93 -15.91 9.24
C PRO A 106 23.98 -15.08 8.36
N VAL A 107 23.62 -15.62 7.19
CA VAL A 107 22.71 -14.98 6.25
C VAL A 107 21.31 -15.00 6.87
N VAL A 108 20.96 -13.95 7.60
CA VAL A 108 19.60 -13.72 8.10
C VAL A 108 18.69 -13.52 6.87
N PRO A 109 17.54 -14.20 6.78
CA PRO A 109 16.63 -14.01 5.65
C PRO A 109 16.22 -12.53 5.55
N PRO A 110 16.09 -11.98 4.33
CA PRO A 110 15.76 -10.58 4.15
C PRO A 110 14.39 -10.28 4.78
N PRO A 111 14.25 -9.20 5.56
CA PRO A 111 12.96 -8.84 6.12
C PRO A 111 11.93 -8.57 5.01
N ARG A 112 10.65 -8.66 5.34
CA ARG A 112 9.57 -8.36 4.39
C ARG A 112 8.64 -7.35 5.02
N PHE A 113 8.51 -6.20 4.38
CA PHE A 113 7.61 -5.14 4.84
C PHE A 113 7.28 -4.19 3.69
N ALA A 114 6.22 -3.42 3.89
CA ALA A 114 5.89 -2.28 3.04
C ALA A 114 5.62 -1.05 3.92
N LEU A 115 6.20 0.09 3.55
CA LEU A 115 6.06 1.35 4.26
C LEU A 115 5.59 2.44 3.30
N GLN A 116 4.56 3.19 3.69
CA GLN A 116 4.12 4.39 2.98
C GLN A 116 4.54 5.63 3.73
N LEU A 117 5.11 6.60 3.01
CA LEU A 117 5.35 7.93 3.54
C LEU A 117 4.18 8.86 3.22
N LEU A 118 3.72 9.60 4.22
CA LEU A 118 2.69 10.62 4.09
C LEU A 118 3.11 11.90 4.81
N ARG A 119 2.57 13.04 4.39
CA ARG A 119 2.73 14.32 5.08
C ARG A 119 1.39 14.91 5.48
N ALA A 120 1.29 15.37 6.72
CA ALA A 120 0.12 16.05 7.26
C ALA A 120 0.57 17.32 7.99
N GLY A 121 0.43 18.47 7.33
CA GLY A 121 0.91 19.75 7.87
C GLY A 121 2.42 19.71 8.16
N SER A 122 2.78 20.04 9.39
CA SER A 122 4.16 20.03 9.89
C SER A 122 4.68 18.63 10.30
N CYS A 123 3.87 17.58 10.21
CA CYS A 123 4.26 16.21 10.54
C CYS A 123 4.51 15.33 9.31
N LEU A 124 5.48 14.44 9.43
CA LEU A 124 5.77 13.37 8.48
C LEU A 124 5.36 12.04 9.10
N LEU A 125 4.80 11.12 8.31
CA LEU A 125 4.27 9.85 8.80
C LEU A 125 4.83 8.70 7.96
N LEU A 126 5.49 7.75 8.61
CA LEU A 126 5.94 6.50 8.01
C LEU A 126 5.05 5.37 8.53
N VAL A 127 4.24 4.79 7.65
CA VAL A 127 3.16 3.89 8.03
C VAL A 127 3.35 2.51 7.42
N GLU A 128 3.25 1.49 8.26
CA GLU A 128 3.23 0.08 7.85
C GLU A 128 1.97 -0.26 7.04
N LEU A 129 2.19 -0.85 5.86
CA LEU A 129 1.17 -1.42 5.01
C LEU A 129 1.20 -2.95 5.13
N VAL A 130 0.34 -3.51 5.97
CA VAL A 130 0.30 -4.96 6.24
C VAL A 130 0.01 -5.79 4.98
N THR A 131 -0.80 -5.25 4.07
CA THR A 131 -1.14 -5.88 2.79
C THR A 131 -0.09 -5.64 1.70
N GLY A 132 0.81 -4.67 1.89
CA GLY A 132 1.74 -4.20 0.85
C GLY A 132 1.09 -3.34 -0.25
N GLU A 133 -0.21 -3.08 -0.16
CA GLU A 133 -0.97 -2.26 -1.10
C GLU A 133 -1.10 -0.82 -0.58
N PRO A 134 -1.10 0.19 -1.48
CA PRO A 134 -1.28 1.58 -1.07
C PRO A 134 -2.68 1.80 -0.48
N PHE A 135 -2.79 2.81 0.39
CA PHE A 135 -4.05 3.12 1.04
C PHE A 135 -5.18 3.43 0.06
N GLN A 136 -6.33 2.82 0.31
CA GLN A 136 -7.57 3.14 -0.39
C GLN A 136 -8.47 4.00 0.49
N SER A 137 -9.29 4.85 -0.11
CA SER A 137 -10.11 5.83 0.63
C SER A 137 -11.11 5.20 1.61
N ARG A 138 -11.49 3.94 1.41
CA ARG A 138 -12.41 3.16 2.27
C ARG A 138 -11.70 2.14 3.15
N ASP A 139 -10.37 2.09 3.12
CA ASP A 139 -9.60 1.19 3.95
C ASP A 139 -9.80 1.54 5.44
N PRO A 140 -10.25 0.60 6.30
CA PRO A 140 -10.43 0.86 7.73
C PRO A 140 -9.20 1.42 8.43
N SER A 141 -8.00 0.95 8.06
CA SER A 141 -6.74 1.42 8.63
C SER A 141 -6.48 2.89 8.25
N TYR A 142 -6.75 3.26 7.00
CA TYR A 142 -6.64 4.64 6.53
C TYR A 142 -7.68 5.55 7.18
N LEU A 143 -8.90 5.09 7.39
CA LEU A 143 -9.92 5.85 8.11
C LEU A 143 -9.50 6.13 9.56
N LEU A 144 -8.93 5.12 10.24
CA LEU A 144 -8.36 5.30 11.58
C LEU A 144 -7.23 6.33 11.58
N LEU A 145 -6.32 6.28 10.60
CA LEU A 145 -5.25 7.26 10.45
C LEU A 145 -5.81 8.68 10.30
N LYS A 146 -6.84 8.87 9.48
CA LYS A 146 -7.50 10.17 9.29
C LYS A 146 -8.14 10.68 10.58
N ASP A 147 -8.78 9.81 11.34
CA ASP A 147 -9.37 10.18 12.63
C ASP A 147 -8.29 10.54 13.66
N MET A 148 -7.13 9.85 13.65
CA MET A 148 -5.98 10.20 14.48
C MET A 148 -5.39 11.58 14.09
N LEU A 149 -5.26 11.86 12.79
CA LEU A 149 -4.80 13.17 12.30
C LEU A 149 -5.75 14.30 12.74
N ARG A 150 -7.06 14.08 12.57
CA ARG A 150 -8.09 15.04 13.03
C ARG A 150 -7.98 15.27 14.53
N ALA A 151 -7.81 14.22 15.34
CA ALA A 151 -7.67 14.32 16.78
C ALA A 151 -6.38 15.05 17.21
N ALA A 152 -5.29 14.88 16.45
CA ALA A 152 -4.03 15.59 16.63
C ALA A 152 -4.08 17.06 16.20
N GLY A 153 -5.16 17.50 15.55
CA GLY A 153 -5.30 18.84 14.98
C GLY A 153 -4.50 19.07 13.69
N LEU A 154 -4.13 17.98 13.00
CA LEU A 154 -3.46 18.01 11.70
C LEU A 154 -4.50 17.89 10.56
N PRO A 155 -4.14 18.26 9.31
CA PRO A 155 -5.00 18.04 8.16
C PRO A 155 -5.40 16.56 8.03
N ASP A 156 -6.70 16.27 7.91
CA ASP A 156 -7.22 14.90 7.81
C ASP A 156 -7.12 14.30 6.40
N SER A 157 -6.57 15.05 5.45
CA SER A 157 -6.21 14.62 4.10
C SER A 157 -4.67 14.60 3.92
N PRO A 158 -3.96 13.61 4.49
CA PRO A 158 -2.51 13.55 4.37
C PRO A 158 -2.08 13.34 2.91
N GLN A 159 -1.04 14.06 2.48
CA GLN A 159 -0.45 13.91 1.16
C GLN A 159 0.40 12.64 1.10
N ILE A 160 0.11 11.74 0.17
CA ILE A 160 0.92 10.55 -0.10
C ILE A 160 2.18 10.99 -0.85
N ILE A 161 3.35 10.62 -0.32
CA ILE A 161 4.65 10.97 -0.91
C ILE A 161 5.23 9.73 -1.60
N GLY A 162 5.26 9.76 -2.93
CA GLY A 162 5.85 8.71 -3.75
C GLY A 162 5.17 7.34 -3.60
N GLU A 163 5.83 6.33 -4.18
CA GLU A 163 5.39 4.93 -4.09
C GLU A 163 5.72 4.31 -2.73
N PRO A 164 4.94 3.31 -2.27
CA PRO A 164 5.28 2.57 -1.07
C PRO A 164 6.65 1.88 -1.21
N VAL A 165 7.48 2.03 -0.17
CA VAL A 165 8.74 1.30 -0.03
C VAL A 165 8.42 -0.16 0.26
N ARG A 166 8.78 -1.06 -0.65
CA ARG A 166 8.60 -2.51 -0.48
C ARG A 166 9.95 -3.18 -0.36
N TRP A 167 10.16 -3.88 0.75
CA TRP A 167 11.37 -4.65 1.01
C TRP A 167 11.05 -6.14 1.03
N PRO A 168 11.88 -7.01 0.41
CA PRO A 168 13.07 -6.71 -0.40
C PRO A 168 12.74 -5.95 -1.70
N LEU A 169 13.63 -5.06 -2.12
CA LEU A 169 13.54 -4.30 -3.38
C LEU A 169 13.58 -5.22 -4.60
N LEU A 170 14.39 -6.28 -4.54
CA LEU A 170 14.61 -7.23 -5.62
C LEU A 170 14.29 -8.64 -5.15
N VAL A 171 13.36 -9.30 -5.84
CA VAL A 171 13.06 -10.72 -5.60
C VAL A 171 14.23 -11.63 -6.03
N ARG A 172 15.05 -11.15 -6.98
CA ARG A 172 16.23 -11.85 -7.50
C ARG A 172 17.38 -10.86 -7.63
N GLY A 173 18.54 -11.20 -7.08
CA GLY A 173 19.74 -10.38 -7.16
C GLY A 173 20.80 -10.89 -6.20
N GLN A 174 22.05 -10.45 -6.41
CA GLN A 174 23.16 -10.66 -5.48
C GLN A 174 23.34 -9.52 -4.49
N MET A 175 22.48 -8.49 -4.54
CA MET A 175 22.51 -7.35 -3.63
C MET A 175 22.14 -7.81 -2.21
N ASP A 176 22.88 -7.31 -1.22
CA ASP A 176 22.53 -7.51 0.18
C ASP A 176 21.21 -6.80 0.48
N GLN A 177 20.25 -7.58 0.96
CA GLN A 177 18.93 -7.10 1.36
C GLN A 177 18.61 -7.51 2.80
N GLY A 178 19.65 -7.72 3.61
CA GLY A 178 19.55 -7.98 5.04
C GLY A 178 18.95 -6.81 5.84
N PRO A 179 18.79 -6.99 7.16
CA PRO A 179 18.17 -6.00 8.03
C PRO A 179 18.94 -4.67 8.11
N GLU A 180 20.27 -4.69 8.07
CA GLU A 180 21.10 -3.47 8.06
C GLU A 180 20.90 -2.69 6.77
N ALA A 181 20.97 -3.35 5.61
CA ALA A 181 20.70 -2.72 4.32
C ALA A 181 19.28 -2.12 4.23
N ALA A 182 18.28 -2.78 4.82
CA ALA A 182 16.92 -2.27 4.88
C ALA A 182 16.82 -0.98 5.73
N ARG A 183 17.54 -0.93 6.84
CA ARG A 183 17.63 0.24 7.73
C ARG A 183 18.32 1.40 7.01
N ASP A 184 19.49 1.17 6.43
CA ASP A 184 20.23 2.19 5.69
C ASP A 184 19.38 2.81 4.58
N PHE A 185 18.62 1.96 3.86
CA PHE A 185 17.69 2.43 2.84
C PHE A 185 16.57 3.29 3.41
N VAL A 186 15.87 2.82 4.46
CA VAL A 186 14.72 3.55 5.05
C VAL A 186 15.18 4.86 5.69
N GLN A 187 16.28 4.86 6.45
CA GLN A 187 16.85 6.07 7.04
C GLN A 187 17.31 7.04 5.96
N GLY A 188 18.06 6.59 4.95
CA GLY A 188 18.48 7.42 3.82
C GLY A 188 17.30 8.04 3.06
N PHE A 189 16.24 7.27 2.84
CA PHE A 189 15.00 7.75 2.24
C PHE A 189 14.33 8.82 3.10
N LEU A 190 14.27 8.66 4.43
CA LEU A 190 13.69 9.66 5.33
C LEU A 190 14.56 10.92 5.43
N TYR A 191 15.88 10.80 5.49
CA TYR A 191 16.80 11.94 5.55
C TYR A 191 16.60 12.86 4.36
N ALA A 192 16.57 12.31 3.15
CA ALA A 192 16.32 13.09 1.95
C ALA A 192 14.98 13.87 2.02
N ARG A 193 13.94 13.26 2.60
CA ARG A 193 12.61 13.88 2.72
C ARG A 193 12.53 14.95 3.79
N VAL A 194 13.23 14.77 4.91
CA VAL A 194 13.32 15.77 5.97
C VAL A 194 14.19 16.96 5.54
N GLU A 195 15.24 16.71 4.75
CA GLU A 195 16.08 17.76 4.17
C GLU A 195 15.32 18.59 3.10
N GLU A 196 14.57 17.93 2.22
CA GLU A 196 13.69 18.59 1.24
C GLU A 196 12.65 19.48 1.92
N GLN A 197 12.02 18.98 2.98
CA GLN A 197 11.02 19.72 3.75
C GLN A 197 11.07 19.29 5.22
N PRO A 198 11.53 20.16 6.14
CA PRO A 198 11.56 19.84 7.56
C PRO A 198 10.18 19.45 8.09
N CYS A 199 10.17 18.62 9.15
CA CYS A 199 8.98 18.28 9.91
C CYS A 199 9.21 18.50 11.40
N ALA A 200 8.17 18.91 12.12
CA ALA A 200 8.20 19.10 13.56
C ALA A 200 8.24 17.77 14.33
N CYS A 201 7.63 16.72 13.76
CA CYS A 201 7.63 15.37 14.32
C CYS A 201 7.39 14.32 13.23
N LEU A 202 8.12 13.21 13.32
CA LEU A 202 7.98 12.01 12.50
C LEU A 202 7.14 10.96 13.24
N TRP A 203 6.01 10.55 12.69
CA TRP A 203 5.22 9.45 13.26
C TRP A 203 5.69 8.13 12.65
N LEU A 204 6.18 7.22 13.49
CA LEU A 204 6.60 5.87 13.10
C LEU A 204 5.48 4.90 13.49
N ILE A 205 4.68 4.48 12.51
CA ILE A 205 3.49 3.67 12.74
C ILE A 205 3.74 2.25 12.25
N GLY A 206 3.79 1.31 13.19
CA GLY A 206 4.04 -0.10 12.89
C GLY A 206 5.48 -0.53 13.15
N LEU A 207 5.65 -1.82 13.40
CA LEU A 207 6.93 -2.36 13.88
C LEU A 207 8.08 -2.20 12.86
N PRO A 208 7.86 -2.39 11.54
CA PRO A 208 8.90 -2.12 10.56
C PRO A 208 9.32 -0.65 10.53
N ALA A 209 8.39 0.29 10.73
CA ALA A 209 8.72 1.71 10.78
C ALA A 209 9.66 2.01 11.96
N LEU A 210 9.38 1.47 13.15
CA LEU A 210 10.24 1.62 14.32
C LEU A 210 11.63 0.98 14.11
N ARG A 211 11.66 -0.29 13.69
CA ARG A 211 12.90 -1.07 13.56
C ARG A 211 13.86 -0.50 12.53
N PHE A 212 13.33 -0.06 11.39
CA PHE A 212 14.15 0.37 10.26
C PHE A 212 14.36 1.89 10.18
N ALA A 213 13.54 2.71 10.85
CA ALA A 213 13.80 4.15 10.95
C ALA A 213 14.54 4.55 12.23
N ALA A 214 14.19 3.94 13.38
CA ALA A 214 14.66 4.38 14.71
C ALA A 214 15.44 3.32 15.49
N GLU A 215 15.64 2.11 14.93
CA GLU A 215 16.36 1.01 15.59
C GLU A 215 15.73 0.55 16.91
N THR A 216 14.42 0.75 17.07
CA THR A 216 13.66 0.35 18.26
C THR A 216 12.70 -0.80 17.96
N ASP A 217 12.06 -1.33 19.00
CA ASP A 217 11.09 -2.42 18.91
C ASP A 217 9.77 -2.02 19.61
N ALA A 218 8.83 -2.97 19.71
CA ALA A 218 7.50 -2.79 20.28
C ALA A 218 7.49 -2.26 21.73
N GLU A 219 8.57 -2.45 22.49
CA GLU A 219 8.71 -1.90 23.84
C GLU A 219 8.71 -0.36 23.86
N SER A 220 9.04 0.27 22.73
CA SER A 220 9.06 1.73 22.59
C SER A 220 7.72 2.33 22.15
N PHE A 221 6.65 1.53 22.01
CA PHE A 221 5.35 2.07 21.64
C PHE A 221 4.87 3.15 22.59
N ASN A 222 4.25 4.18 22.00
CA ASN A 222 3.74 5.38 22.66
C ASN A 222 4.80 6.29 23.27
N LEU A 223 6.09 6.06 23.01
CA LEU A 223 7.19 6.90 23.48
C LEU A 223 7.64 7.91 22.41
N GLU A 224 8.21 9.00 22.90
CA GLU A 224 8.96 9.98 22.13
C GLU A 224 10.41 9.49 22.00
N LEU A 225 10.93 9.50 20.78
CA LEU A 225 12.27 9.07 20.43
C LEU A 225 13.00 10.23 19.75
N GLN A 226 14.26 10.43 20.09
CA GLN A 226 15.13 11.31 19.32
C GLN A 226 15.90 10.43 18.32
N VAL A 227 15.69 10.64 17.03
CA VAL A 227 16.37 9.91 15.97
C VAL A 227 17.40 10.83 15.33
N ASP A 228 18.66 10.39 15.30
CA ASP A 228 19.76 11.20 14.79
C ASP A 228 19.48 11.68 13.37
N GLY A 229 19.60 13.00 13.16
CA GLY A 229 19.33 13.70 11.90
C GLY A 229 17.88 13.68 11.35
N LEU A 230 16.98 12.82 11.85
CA LEU A 230 15.54 12.85 11.52
C LEU A 230 14.74 13.69 12.52
N GLY A 231 15.30 13.95 13.70
CA GLY A 231 14.70 14.77 14.73
C GLY A 231 13.77 13.97 15.64
N LEU A 232 12.67 14.59 16.03
CA LEU A 232 11.71 14.00 16.96
C LEU A 232 10.84 12.95 16.27
N ALA A 233 10.82 11.74 16.78
CA ALA A 233 9.95 10.66 16.33
C ALA A 233 8.97 10.20 17.41
N TRP A 234 7.74 9.90 17.01
CA TRP A 234 6.74 9.31 17.88
C TRP A 234 6.48 7.86 17.46
N ALA A 235 6.79 6.92 18.35
CA ALA A 235 6.66 5.50 18.11
C ALA A 235 5.24 5.03 18.38
N LEU A 236 4.61 4.40 17.38
CA LEU A 236 3.22 3.97 17.42
C LEU A 236 3.06 2.49 17.04
N PRO A 237 2.11 1.77 17.66
CA PRO A 237 1.67 0.48 17.16
C PRO A 237 1.11 0.60 15.74
N GLY A 238 1.17 -0.48 14.96
CA GLY A 238 0.61 -0.53 13.61
C GLY A 238 -0.90 -0.28 13.62
N LEU A 239 -1.44 0.29 12.53
CA LEU A 239 -2.86 0.63 12.45
C LEU A 239 -3.76 -0.60 12.59
N GLU A 240 -3.38 -1.72 11.96
CA GLU A 240 -4.10 -2.99 12.08
C GLU A 240 -4.12 -3.48 13.53
N LEU A 241 -2.97 -3.46 14.21
CA LEU A 241 -2.85 -3.83 15.62
C LEU A 241 -3.73 -2.94 16.52
N LEU A 242 -3.86 -1.65 16.21
CA LEU A 242 -4.76 -0.75 16.95
C LEU A 242 -6.24 -1.06 16.68
N MET A 243 -6.58 -1.61 15.51
CA MET A 243 -7.94 -2.08 15.22
C MET A 243 -8.25 -3.38 15.95
N ASP A 244 -7.32 -4.34 15.93
CA ASP A 244 -7.45 -5.64 16.60
C ASP A 244 -7.46 -5.53 18.12
N GLU A 245 -6.67 -4.60 18.67
CA GLU A 245 -6.55 -4.36 20.11
C GLU A 245 -6.97 -2.93 20.49
N PRO A 246 -8.29 -2.61 20.49
CA PRO A 246 -8.78 -1.25 20.75
C PRO A 246 -8.34 -0.66 22.10
N GLN A 247 -7.98 -1.50 23.07
CA GLN A 247 -7.57 -1.04 24.41
C GLN A 247 -6.26 -0.23 24.36
N ARG A 248 -5.40 -0.48 23.35
CA ARG A 248 -4.16 0.28 23.11
C ARG A 248 -4.40 1.73 22.72
N LYS A 249 -5.57 2.06 22.15
CA LYS A 249 -5.90 3.43 21.71
C LYS A 249 -5.87 4.44 22.86
N ALA A 250 -6.15 4.00 24.09
CA ALA A 250 -6.10 4.87 25.27
C ALA A 250 -4.68 5.34 25.59
N GLU A 251 -3.66 4.52 25.33
CA GLU A 251 -2.25 4.89 25.51
C GLU A 251 -1.76 5.78 24.38
N VAL A 252 -2.11 5.43 23.13
CA VAL A 252 -1.86 6.27 21.95
C VAL A 252 -2.44 7.68 22.15
N TRP A 253 -3.68 7.78 22.62
CA TRP A 253 -4.31 9.08 22.88
C TRP A 253 -3.59 9.87 23.99
N ARG A 254 -3.13 9.18 25.04
CA ARG A 254 -2.39 9.83 26.13
C ARG A 254 -1.06 10.41 25.64
N SER A 255 -0.27 9.63 24.89
CA SER A 255 1.00 10.10 24.34
C SER A 255 0.80 11.17 23.27
N MET A 256 -0.22 11.03 22.40
CA MET A 256 -0.58 12.06 21.41
C MET A 256 -0.79 13.42 22.07
N ARG A 257 -1.60 13.49 23.14
CA ARG A 257 -1.89 14.76 23.82
C ARG A 257 -0.65 15.44 24.40
N GLN A 258 0.34 14.67 24.82
CA GLN A 258 1.61 15.21 25.34
C GLN A 258 2.45 15.82 24.20
N LEU A 259 2.41 15.22 23.02
CA LEU A 259 3.20 15.63 21.87
C LEU A 259 2.54 16.69 20.99
N MET A 260 1.21 16.83 21.05
CA MET A 260 0.45 17.79 20.24
C MET A 260 0.96 19.23 20.33
N GLY A 261 1.56 19.62 21.46
CA GLY A 261 2.17 20.94 21.59
C GLY A 261 3.33 21.20 20.62
N ARG A 262 4.01 20.16 20.13
CA ARG A 262 5.20 20.29 19.26
C ARG A 262 4.88 20.72 17.84
N TRP A 263 3.82 20.16 17.25
CA TRP A 263 3.45 20.43 15.85
C TRP A 263 2.39 21.51 15.70
N LYS A 264 1.60 21.79 16.75
CA LYS A 264 0.62 22.89 16.73
C LYS A 264 1.25 24.27 16.83
N THR A 265 2.41 24.40 17.47
CA THR A 265 3.10 25.69 17.62
C THR A 265 3.86 26.14 16.37
N VAL A 266 3.98 25.26 15.36
CA VAL A 266 4.72 25.56 14.13
C VAL A 266 3.82 26.19 13.05
N ASP A 267 2.50 26.18 13.24
CA ASP A 267 1.50 26.73 12.30
C ASP A 267 1.07 28.19 12.63
N GLU A 268 1.79 28.91 13.51
CA GLU A 268 1.66 30.38 13.72
C GLU A 268 2.79 31.15 13.00
#